data_AF-A0A3N7C0R4-F1
#
_entry.id   AF-A0A3N7C0R4-F1
#
_cell.length_a   1.000
_cell.length_b   1.000
_cell.length_c   1.000
_cell.angle_alpha   90.00
_cell.angle_beta   90.00
_cell.angle_gamma   90.00
#
_symmetry.space_group_name_H-M   'P 1'
#
loop_
_entity.id
_entity.type
_entity.pdbx_description
1 polymer ?
#
loop_
_entity_poly.entity_id
_entity_poly.type
_entity_poly.pdbx_seq_one_letter_code
_entity_poly.pdbx_strand_id
1 'polypeptide(L)'
;MAITKKIIGAGAIASLAAALGGCANQSGGGGASNAFKGAIDAIGAGLAAGMSGGAPAQQGAPTATSSGKVVVINGILIAVDGERPSDPRWAGKQIKDTPLFGFFNAHPISRPGEYFPRIGIRIDDYSQSLVSDNVITKHLNASPGATPRDNECIKFTAMVWMSEKQSQRIDNVVLCSSDISSKDGYMSQGALKNYRNNAYAPVSISSMQLRTLGPREPQKLLPDFTPADVALYGSGQHLFSSLFSQLGFQGPVDGDQRLWFVNLASAAK
;
A
#
# COMPACT_ATOMS: atom_id res chain seq x y z
N MET A 1 -33.57 -15.20 63.76
CA MET A 1 -33.55 -14.09 62.78
C MET A 1 -33.23 -14.67 61.42
N ALA A 2 -34.20 -14.63 60.51
CA ALA A 2 -34.03 -14.95 59.10
C ALA A 2 -33.40 -13.75 58.37
N ILE A 3 -32.70 -13.99 57.27
CA ILE A 3 -32.98 -13.42 55.94
C ILE A 3 -32.07 -14.07 54.89
N THR A 4 -32.75 -14.63 53.90
CA THR A 4 -32.31 -15.28 52.67
C THR A 4 -32.05 -14.24 51.56
N LYS A 5 -31.03 -14.40 50.72
CA LYS A 5 -30.94 -13.81 49.35
C LYS A 5 -30.20 -14.80 48.44
N LYS A 6 -30.91 -15.67 47.71
CA LYS A 6 -31.41 -15.55 46.32
C LYS A 6 -30.33 -15.18 45.28
N ILE A 7 -29.83 -16.23 44.61
CA ILE A 7 -29.09 -16.19 43.35
C ILE A 7 -30.13 -16.17 42.21
N ILE A 8 -29.99 -15.27 41.25
CA ILE A 8 -30.86 -15.17 40.06
C ILE A 8 -30.02 -15.46 38.81
N GLY A 9 -30.46 -16.47 38.04
CA GLY A 9 -30.68 -16.38 36.60
C GLY A 9 -29.49 -16.59 35.67
N ALA A 10 -29.21 -17.85 35.34
CA ALA A 10 -28.56 -18.23 34.08
C ALA A 10 -29.60 -18.19 32.94
N GLY A 11 -29.43 -17.28 31.99
CA GLY A 11 -30.21 -17.24 30.75
C GLY A 11 -29.53 -18.08 29.67
N ALA A 12 -30.15 -19.21 29.34
CA ALA A 12 -29.82 -20.02 28.18
C ALA A 12 -30.36 -19.36 26.90
N ILE A 13 -29.55 -19.29 25.86
CA ILE A 13 -30.01 -18.99 24.50
C ILE A 13 -29.64 -20.19 23.63
N ALA A 14 -30.66 -20.95 23.26
CA ALA A 14 -30.64 -21.88 22.15
C ALA A 14 -31.83 -21.50 21.26
N SER A 15 -31.61 -21.38 19.95
CA SER A 15 -32.50 -21.89 18.89
C SER A 15 -31.91 -21.59 17.51
N LEU A 16 -31.54 -22.68 16.84
CA LEU A 16 -31.38 -22.83 15.40
C LEU A 16 -32.78 -22.84 14.75
N ALA A 17 -32.98 -22.18 13.61
CA ALA A 17 -33.97 -22.59 12.62
C ALA A 17 -33.65 -21.99 11.25
N ALA A 18 -33.66 -22.86 10.25
CA ALA A 18 -33.34 -22.62 8.85
C ALA A 18 -34.53 -22.00 8.08
N ALA A 19 -34.22 -21.37 6.94
CA ALA A 19 -35.15 -21.27 5.82
C ALA A 19 -34.39 -21.42 4.50
N LEU A 20 -34.50 -22.62 3.94
CA LEU A 20 -34.27 -22.92 2.52
C LEU A 20 -35.59 -22.73 1.75
N GLY A 21 -35.48 -22.14 0.57
CA GLY A 21 -36.50 -22.05 -0.49
C GLY A 21 -36.06 -20.97 -1.47
N GLY A 22 -35.94 -21.14 -2.79
CA GLY A 22 -36.45 -22.16 -3.69
C GLY A 22 -37.16 -21.48 -4.87
N CYS A 23 -36.43 -21.26 -5.97
CA CYS A 23 -36.80 -21.19 -7.41
C CYS A 23 -37.86 -20.19 -7.96
N ALA A 24 -37.44 -19.39 -8.96
CA ALA A 24 -38.05 -19.14 -10.30
C ALA A 24 -37.39 -17.87 -10.91
N ASN A 25 -36.46 -17.92 -11.88
CA ASN A 25 -36.52 -18.23 -13.32
C ASN A 25 -37.42 -17.33 -14.19
N GLN A 26 -36.78 -16.46 -15.00
CA GLN A 26 -37.17 -15.98 -16.35
C GLN A 26 -35.92 -15.25 -16.91
N SER A 27 -35.10 -15.86 -17.78
CA SER A 27 -35.24 -16.10 -19.23
C SER A 27 -35.07 -14.85 -20.11
N GLY A 28 -33.98 -14.85 -20.90
CA GLY A 28 -33.71 -13.96 -22.04
C GLY A 28 -32.33 -13.33 -21.94
N GLY A 29 -31.33 -13.55 -22.80
CA GLY A 29 -31.24 -14.29 -24.04
C GLY A 29 -30.04 -13.73 -24.83
N GLY A 30 -29.10 -14.60 -25.22
CA GLY A 30 -28.21 -14.43 -26.38
C GLY A 30 -26.99 -13.49 -26.30
N GLY A 31 -25.78 -14.05 -26.47
CA GLY A 31 -24.70 -13.34 -27.17
C GLY A 31 -23.35 -13.16 -26.46
N ALA A 32 -22.83 -14.14 -25.72
CA ALA A 32 -21.50 -14.02 -25.08
C ALA A 32 -20.39 -14.89 -25.71
N SER A 33 -20.67 -15.65 -26.78
CA SER A 33 -19.68 -16.58 -27.38
C SER A 33 -19.02 -16.09 -28.67
N ASN A 34 -19.44 -14.95 -29.23
CA ASN A 34 -18.85 -14.42 -30.48
C ASN A 34 -17.85 -13.27 -30.26
N ALA A 35 -17.80 -12.65 -29.07
CA ALA A 35 -16.88 -11.55 -28.77
C ALA A 35 -15.43 -12.03 -28.51
N PHE A 36 -15.26 -13.28 -28.08
CA PHE A 36 -13.93 -13.82 -27.75
C PHE A 36 -13.15 -14.33 -28.97
N LYS A 37 -13.85 -14.60 -30.10
CA LYS A 37 -13.21 -15.11 -31.33
C LYS A 37 -12.69 -13.99 -32.23
N GLY A 38 -13.35 -12.84 -32.25
CA GLY A 38 -12.90 -11.66 -33.01
C GLY A 38 -11.66 -10.96 -32.46
N ALA A 39 -11.30 -11.17 -31.19
CA ALA A 39 -10.11 -10.57 -30.58
C ALA A 39 -8.81 -11.33 -30.89
N ILE A 40 -8.89 -12.59 -31.34
CA ILE A 40 -7.72 -13.42 -31.66
C ILE A 40 -7.35 -13.29 -33.15
N ASP A 41 -8.33 -13.06 -34.04
CA ASP A 41 -8.06 -12.85 -35.47
C ASP A 41 -7.45 -11.47 -35.79
N ALA A 42 -7.56 -10.49 -34.88
CA ALA A 42 -6.97 -9.16 -35.04
C ALA A 42 -5.45 -9.10 -34.75
N ILE A 43 -4.88 -10.14 -34.14
CA ILE A 43 -3.43 -10.23 -33.83
C ILE A 43 -2.63 -10.80 -35.01
N GLY A 44 -3.29 -11.39 -36.02
CA GLY A 44 -2.64 -11.97 -37.20
C GLY A 44 -2.53 -11.08 -38.44
N ALA A 45 -3.21 -9.93 -38.49
CA ALA A 45 -3.35 -9.13 -39.72
C ALA A 45 -2.52 -7.83 -39.75
N GLY A 46 -1.70 -7.54 -38.73
CA GLY A 46 -0.93 -6.29 -38.61
C GLY A 46 0.50 -6.33 -39.15
N LEU A 47 0.96 -7.46 -39.71
CA LEU A 47 2.34 -7.69 -40.15
C LEU A 47 2.42 -7.93 -41.67
N ALA A 48 1.77 -7.09 -42.48
CA ALA A 48 1.98 -7.04 -43.94
C ALA A 48 1.44 -5.74 -44.57
N ALA A 49 2.27 -4.68 -44.60
CA ALA A 49 2.30 -3.57 -45.59
C ALA A 49 3.13 -2.43 -44.94
N GLY A 50 4.17 -1.84 -45.53
CA GLY A 50 4.43 -1.62 -46.95
C GLY A 50 4.24 -0.14 -47.31
N MET A 51 5.23 0.70 -46.94
CA MET A 51 5.66 1.98 -47.54
C MET A 51 4.69 3.19 -47.74
N SER A 52 5.20 4.36 -47.28
CA SER A 52 5.25 5.69 -47.93
C SER A 52 4.41 6.85 -47.35
N GLY A 53 5.09 8.00 -47.12
CA GLY A 53 4.47 9.34 -47.13
C GLY A 53 4.73 10.28 -45.93
N GLY A 54 5.69 11.21 -46.09
CA GLY A 54 5.62 12.65 -45.73
C GLY A 54 5.19 13.17 -44.34
N ALA A 55 6.18 13.74 -43.63
CA ALA A 55 6.20 14.79 -42.57
C ALA A 55 4.96 15.74 -42.42
N PRO A 56 4.67 16.33 -41.23
CA PRO A 56 5.60 17.24 -40.54
C PRO A 56 5.84 16.98 -39.04
N ALA A 57 6.99 17.48 -38.59
CA ALA A 57 7.49 17.44 -37.23
C ALA A 57 6.54 18.11 -36.24
N GLN A 58 6.08 17.34 -35.24
CA GLN A 58 5.44 17.86 -34.05
C GLN A 58 6.43 17.73 -32.89
N GLN A 59 6.67 18.87 -32.24
CA GLN A 59 7.59 19.06 -31.12
C GLN A 59 7.49 17.92 -30.11
N GLY A 60 8.65 17.31 -29.83
CA GLY A 60 8.80 16.25 -28.85
C GLY A 60 8.25 16.69 -27.50
N ALA A 61 7.16 16.05 -27.08
CA ALA A 61 6.88 15.90 -25.67
C ALA A 61 8.13 15.25 -25.03
N PRO A 62 8.56 15.68 -23.83
CA PRO A 62 9.62 14.99 -23.12
C PRO A 62 9.13 13.56 -22.92
N THR A 63 9.72 12.64 -23.68
CA THR A 63 9.50 11.22 -23.50
C THR A 63 10.14 10.94 -22.15
N ALA A 64 9.32 10.74 -21.12
CA ALA A 64 9.79 10.13 -19.89
C ALA A 64 10.28 8.73 -20.28
N THR A 65 11.55 8.63 -20.63
CA THR A 65 12.25 7.37 -20.80
C THR A 65 12.21 6.71 -19.43
N SER A 66 11.20 5.87 -19.20
CA SER A 66 11.18 4.99 -18.04
C SER A 66 12.38 4.05 -18.21
N SER A 67 13.49 4.35 -17.55
CA SER A 67 14.72 3.55 -17.60
C SER A 67 14.58 2.18 -16.90
N GLY A 68 13.36 1.80 -16.55
CA GLY A 68 13.02 0.58 -15.83
C GLY A 68 11.94 -0.25 -16.52
N LYS A 69 11.81 -1.49 -16.08
CA LYS A 69 10.77 -2.43 -16.50
C LYS A 69 9.39 -1.94 -16.04
N VAL A 70 8.41 -1.90 -16.93
CA VAL A 70 7.04 -1.52 -16.56
C VAL A 70 6.30 -2.75 -16.01
N VAL A 71 5.70 -2.61 -14.83
CA VAL A 71 4.86 -3.62 -14.17
C VAL A 71 3.55 -3.00 -13.68
N VAL A 72 2.56 -3.85 -13.44
CA VAL A 72 1.26 -3.44 -12.88
C VAL A 72 1.27 -3.72 -11.38
N ILE A 73 1.17 -2.68 -10.56
CA ILE A 73 1.05 -2.79 -9.10
C ILE A 73 -0.28 -2.16 -8.70
N ASN A 74 -1.17 -2.96 -8.10
CA ASN A 74 -2.51 -2.53 -7.69
C ASN A 74 -3.31 -1.81 -8.80
N GLY A 75 -3.18 -2.29 -10.04
CA GLY A 75 -3.90 -1.77 -11.21
C GLY A 75 -3.24 -0.56 -11.89
N ILE A 76 -2.11 -0.07 -11.37
CA ILE A 76 -1.36 1.09 -11.87
C ILE A 76 -0.10 0.62 -12.60
N LEU A 77 0.19 1.22 -13.76
CA LEU A 77 1.45 1.03 -14.49
C LEU A 77 2.59 1.79 -13.80
N ILE A 78 3.62 1.08 -13.37
CA ILE A 78 4.78 1.63 -12.65
C ILE A 78 6.06 1.15 -13.33
N ALA A 79 7.01 2.07 -13.54
CA ALA A 79 8.37 1.72 -13.94
C ALA A 79 9.21 1.31 -12.71
N VAL A 80 9.75 0.10 -12.74
CA VAL A 80 10.52 -0.53 -11.65
C VAL A 80 11.85 -1.08 -12.16
N ASP A 81 12.73 -1.60 -11.30
CA ASP A 81 14.06 -2.10 -11.68
C ASP A 81 14.85 -1.09 -12.55
N GLY A 82 14.76 0.20 -12.24
CA GLY A 82 15.31 1.30 -13.03
C GLY A 82 16.47 2.02 -12.36
N GLU A 83 16.98 3.06 -13.01
CA GLU A 83 17.92 3.98 -12.35
C GLU A 83 17.18 4.92 -11.40
N ARG A 84 17.76 5.16 -10.22
CA ARG A 84 17.25 6.18 -9.29
C ARG A 84 17.30 7.57 -9.95
N PRO A 85 16.39 8.49 -9.57
CA PRO A 85 16.46 9.84 -10.09
C PRO A 85 17.77 10.49 -9.64
N SER A 86 18.38 11.28 -10.54
CA SER A 86 19.64 11.99 -10.28
C SER A 86 19.50 13.17 -9.31
N ASP A 87 18.27 13.51 -8.90
CA ASP A 87 17.99 14.56 -7.92
C ASP A 87 18.66 14.22 -6.56
N PRO A 88 19.58 15.05 -6.05
CA PRO A 88 20.28 14.83 -4.78
C PRO A 88 19.34 14.66 -3.58
N ARG A 89 18.09 15.13 -3.65
CA ARG A 89 17.05 14.91 -2.62
C ARG A 89 16.85 13.43 -2.32
N TRP A 90 17.00 12.58 -3.34
CA TRP A 90 16.84 11.14 -3.27
C TRP A 90 18.14 10.38 -2.95
N ALA A 91 19.20 11.09 -2.59
CA ALA A 91 20.37 10.47 -2.00
C ALA A 91 20.02 9.92 -0.59
N GLY A 92 20.22 8.60 -0.41
CA GLY A 92 19.96 7.94 0.86
C GLY A 92 20.10 6.42 0.78
N LYS A 93 19.93 5.77 1.93
CA LYS A 93 20.05 4.32 2.09
C LYS A 93 18.86 3.63 1.45
N GLN A 94 19.10 2.54 0.73
CA GLN A 94 18.01 1.66 0.30
C GLN A 94 17.51 0.86 1.50
N ILE A 95 16.24 0.46 1.52
CA ILE A 95 15.71 -0.37 2.61
C ILE A 95 16.54 -1.66 2.77
N LYS A 96 16.88 -2.32 1.64
CA LYS A 96 17.72 -3.54 1.59
C LYS A 96 19.08 -3.41 2.28
N ASP A 97 19.61 -2.19 2.38
CA ASP A 97 20.92 -1.90 2.99
C ASP A 97 20.79 -1.47 4.46
N THR A 98 19.59 -1.59 5.05
CA THR A 98 19.31 -1.21 6.43
C THR A 98 18.76 -2.39 7.22
N PRO A 99 18.80 -2.33 8.57
CA PRO A 99 18.14 -3.31 9.43
C PRO A 99 16.62 -3.44 9.23
N LEU A 100 16.00 -2.57 8.44
CA LEU A 100 14.57 -2.62 8.12
C LEU A 100 14.23 -3.77 7.16
N PHE A 101 15.16 -4.18 6.30
CA PHE A 101 14.89 -5.21 5.31
C PHE A 101 14.57 -6.55 5.97
N GLY A 102 13.40 -7.11 5.67
CA GLY A 102 12.90 -8.34 6.25
C GLY A 102 12.68 -8.27 7.77
N PHE A 103 12.56 -7.08 8.35
CA PHE A 103 12.50 -6.90 9.80
C PHE A 103 11.42 -7.75 10.48
N PHE A 104 10.21 -7.78 9.92
CA PHE A 104 9.09 -8.55 10.50
C PHE A 104 9.19 -10.05 10.23
N ASN A 105 9.94 -10.47 9.20
CA ASN A 105 10.28 -11.88 9.00
C ASN A 105 11.24 -12.37 10.09
N ALA A 106 12.18 -11.51 10.51
CA ALA A 106 13.11 -11.79 11.60
C ALA A 106 12.44 -11.70 12.99
N HIS A 107 11.30 -11.00 13.09
CA HIS A 107 10.56 -10.78 14.34
C HIS A 107 9.06 -11.10 14.18
N PRO A 108 8.72 -12.36 13.88
CA PRO A 108 7.33 -12.78 13.71
C PRO A 108 6.56 -12.65 15.02
N ILE A 109 5.25 -12.40 14.94
CA ILE A 109 4.37 -12.50 16.12
C ILE A 109 4.28 -13.97 16.51
N SER A 110 4.71 -14.29 17.73
CA SER A 110 4.63 -15.64 18.29
C SER A 110 3.38 -15.86 19.13
N ARG A 111 2.77 -14.79 19.65
CA ARG A 111 1.62 -14.85 20.56
C ARG A 111 0.76 -13.58 20.53
N PRO A 112 -0.55 -13.68 20.81
CA PRO A 112 -1.40 -12.52 21.04
C PRO A 112 -0.82 -11.63 22.16
N GLY A 113 -0.84 -10.32 21.96
CA GLY A 113 -0.28 -9.35 22.91
C GLY A 113 1.24 -9.19 22.85
N GLU A 114 1.91 -9.78 21.86
CA GLU A 114 3.30 -9.45 21.57
C GLU A 114 3.39 -8.08 20.89
N TYR A 115 3.77 -7.09 21.68
CA TYR A 115 3.74 -5.70 21.26
C TYR A 115 5.04 -5.23 20.62
N PHE A 116 6.18 -5.83 20.95
CA PHE A 116 7.48 -5.44 20.45
C PHE A 116 8.07 -6.58 19.58
N PRO A 117 8.97 -6.26 18.64
CA PRO A 117 9.40 -4.92 18.27
C PRO A 117 8.35 -4.12 17.47
N ARG A 118 8.49 -2.80 17.47
CA ARG A 118 7.60 -1.85 16.77
C ARG A 118 8.38 -0.92 15.86
N ILE A 119 7.74 -0.45 14.78
CA ILE A 119 8.31 0.52 13.85
C ILE A 119 7.35 1.68 13.65
N GLY A 120 7.87 2.89 13.79
CA GLY A 120 7.20 4.14 13.45
C GLY A 120 7.96 4.82 12.33
N ILE A 121 7.28 5.06 11.20
CA ILE A 121 7.88 5.68 10.03
C ILE A 121 7.40 7.12 9.91
N ARG A 122 8.34 8.05 9.83
CA ARG A 122 8.05 9.45 9.47
C ARG A 122 8.51 9.70 8.05
N ILE A 123 7.59 10.11 7.18
CA ILE A 123 7.95 10.53 5.82
C ILE A 123 8.55 11.93 5.92
N ASP A 124 9.82 12.06 5.56
CA ASP A 124 10.59 13.30 5.60
C ASP A 124 10.48 14.10 4.29
N ASP A 125 10.28 13.41 3.16
CA ASP A 125 10.11 14.03 1.83
C ASP A 125 9.40 13.05 0.86
N TYR A 126 8.76 13.57 -0.19
CA TYR A 126 8.10 12.78 -1.22
C TYR A 126 8.04 13.49 -2.58
N SER A 127 7.93 12.71 -3.65
CA SER A 127 7.80 13.25 -5.02
C SER A 127 6.49 14.01 -5.18
N GLN A 128 6.54 15.21 -5.76
CA GLN A 128 5.38 16.09 -5.79
C GLN A 128 4.20 15.52 -6.59
N SER A 129 4.48 14.73 -7.63
CA SER A 129 3.47 14.01 -8.41
C SER A 129 2.62 13.05 -7.58
N LEU A 130 3.09 12.61 -6.41
CA LEU A 130 2.30 11.81 -5.48
C LEU A 130 1.13 12.58 -4.85
N VAL A 131 1.18 13.92 -4.85
CA VAL A 131 0.12 14.78 -4.30
C VAL A 131 -0.50 15.73 -5.32
N SER A 132 0.21 16.06 -6.41
CA SER A 132 -0.26 16.99 -7.44
C SER A 132 -0.95 16.31 -8.61
N ASP A 133 -0.74 15.00 -8.80
CA ASP A 133 -1.33 14.28 -9.91
C ASP A 133 -2.77 13.86 -9.61
N ASN A 134 -3.71 14.67 -10.08
CA ASN A 134 -5.14 14.49 -9.85
C ASN A 134 -5.79 13.47 -10.81
N VAL A 135 -5.03 12.89 -11.75
CA VAL A 135 -5.58 12.05 -12.82
C VAL A 135 -5.01 10.64 -12.74
N ILE A 136 -5.35 9.91 -11.66
CA ILE A 136 -4.95 8.50 -11.48
C ILE A 136 -5.32 7.64 -12.69
N THR A 137 -6.41 7.96 -13.39
CA THR A 137 -6.89 7.22 -14.57
C THR A 137 -5.87 7.12 -15.70
N LYS A 138 -4.99 8.11 -15.87
CA LYS A 138 -3.96 8.06 -16.92
C LYS A 138 -2.90 6.99 -16.69
N HIS A 139 -2.83 6.43 -15.48
CA HIS A 139 -1.87 5.40 -15.10
C HIS A 139 -2.52 4.02 -14.88
N LEU A 140 -3.85 3.94 -15.00
CA LEU A 140 -4.56 2.67 -14.82
C LEU A 140 -4.35 1.78 -16.04
N ASN A 141 -3.93 0.53 -15.81
CA ASN A 141 -3.67 -0.44 -16.88
C ASN A 141 -4.89 -0.68 -17.81
N ALA A 142 -6.12 -0.46 -17.30
CA ALA A 142 -7.35 -0.64 -18.06
C ALA A 142 -7.77 0.60 -18.89
N SER A 143 -7.02 1.70 -18.81
CA SER A 143 -7.38 2.95 -19.48
C SER A 143 -6.71 3.07 -20.86
N PRO A 144 -7.47 3.46 -21.92
CA PRO A 144 -6.88 3.73 -23.23
C PRO A 144 -5.81 4.83 -23.15
N GLY A 145 -4.62 4.56 -23.69
CA GLY A 145 -3.50 5.49 -23.67
C GLY A 145 -2.80 5.63 -22.31
N ALA A 146 -2.96 4.64 -21.42
CA ALA A 146 -2.32 4.67 -20.11
C ALA A 146 -0.79 4.73 -20.22
N THR A 147 -0.18 5.60 -19.42
CA THR A 147 1.28 5.77 -19.33
C THR A 147 1.76 5.31 -17.96
N PRO A 148 2.98 4.76 -17.84
CA PRO A 148 3.54 4.47 -16.53
C PRO A 148 3.67 5.75 -15.70
N ARG A 149 3.60 5.63 -14.36
CA ARG A 149 4.00 6.72 -13.46
C ARG A 149 5.49 6.99 -13.62
N ASP A 150 5.85 8.26 -13.39
CA ASP A 150 7.24 8.68 -13.29
C ASP A 150 7.95 7.94 -12.15
N ASN A 151 9.29 8.00 -12.14
CA ASN A 151 10.06 7.44 -11.04
C ASN A 151 9.88 8.28 -9.77
N GLU A 152 8.88 7.90 -8.98
CA GLU A 152 8.49 8.56 -7.74
C GLU A 152 9.24 7.96 -6.55
N CYS A 153 9.59 8.82 -5.60
CA CYS A 153 10.30 8.44 -4.40
C CYS A 153 9.66 9.01 -3.14
N ILE A 154 9.85 8.28 -2.04
CA ILE A 154 9.66 8.75 -0.67
C ILE A 154 10.97 8.66 0.10
N LYS A 155 11.19 9.61 0.98
CA LYS A 155 12.31 9.66 1.91
C LYS A 155 11.75 9.63 3.33
N PHE A 156 12.32 8.81 4.19
CA PHE A 156 11.78 8.62 5.52
C PHE A 156 12.83 8.28 6.56
N THR A 157 12.40 8.48 7.80
CA THR A 157 13.09 8.09 9.02
C THR A 157 12.25 7.04 9.72
N ALA A 158 12.87 5.92 10.08
CA ALA A 158 12.23 4.89 10.88
C ALA A 158 12.76 4.93 12.32
N MET A 159 11.84 4.89 13.28
CA MET A 159 12.13 4.61 14.68
C MET A 159 11.73 3.17 14.96
N VAL A 160 12.69 2.33 15.32
CA VAL A 160 12.48 0.95 15.72
C VAL A 160 12.54 0.87 17.24
N TRP A 161 11.50 0.35 17.88
CA TRP A 161 11.50 0.07 19.31
C TRP A 161 11.59 -1.43 19.51
N MET A 162 12.66 -1.91 20.13
CA MET A 162 12.81 -3.32 20.52
C MET A 162 12.15 -3.59 21.87
N SER A 163 11.99 -2.54 22.69
CA SER A 163 11.25 -2.54 23.95
C SER A 163 10.79 -1.11 24.26
N GLU A 164 10.12 -0.92 25.39
CA GLU A 164 9.73 0.42 25.87
C GLU A 164 10.92 1.36 26.09
N LYS A 165 12.10 0.82 26.38
CA LYS A 165 13.30 1.60 26.75
C LYS A 165 14.38 1.60 25.68
N GLN A 166 14.29 0.68 24.72
CA GLN A 166 15.32 0.51 23.69
C GLN A 166 14.73 0.88 22.33
N SER A 167 15.29 1.93 21.73
CA SER A 167 14.97 2.36 20.38
C SER A 167 16.21 2.57 19.54
N GLN A 168 16.04 2.40 18.23
CA GLN A 168 17.04 2.68 17.21
C GLN A 168 16.41 3.58 16.15
N ARG A 169 17.13 4.63 15.78
CA ARG A 169 16.75 5.53 14.70
C ARG A 169 17.50 5.14 13.43
N ILE A 170 16.77 5.03 12.32
CA ILE A 170 17.29 4.75 10.99
C ILE A 170 16.88 5.90 10.10
N ASP A 171 17.81 6.84 9.90
CA ASP A 171 17.61 8.06 9.12
C ASP A 171 17.98 7.88 7.65
N ASN A 172 17.42 8.78 6.82
CA ASN A 172 17.79 8.98 5.43
C ASN A 172 17.58 7.73 4.56
N VAL A 173 16.46 7.03 4.79
CA VAL A 173 16.04 5.90 3.96
C VAL A 173 15.25 6.45 2.78
N VAL A 174 15.57 5.98 1.58
CA VAL A 174 14.90 6.38 0.34
C VAL A 174 14.37 5.13 -0.36
N LEU A 175 13.10 5.20 -0.74
CA LEU A 175 12.43 4.21 -1.57
C LEU A 175 11.88 4.91 -2.80
N CYS A 176 12.43 4.57 -3.96
CA CYS A 176 11.94 4.98 -5.27
C CYS A 176 11.23 3.83 -5.98
N SER A 177 10.36 4.14 -6.94
CA SER A 177 9.75 3.15 -7.82
C SER A 177 10.80 2.31 -8.55
N SER A 178 11.92 2.93 -8.92
CA SER A 178 13.08 2.23 -9.50
C SER A 178 13.72 1.18 -8.58
N ASP A 179 13.59 1.31 -7.26
CA ASP A 179 14.14 0.36 -6.29
C ASP A 179 13.23 -0.86 -6.07
N ILE A 180 12.00 -0.81 -6.57
CA ILE A 180 11.06 -1.92 -6.50
C ILE A 180 11.57 -3.00 -7.44
N SER A 181 11.70 -4.24 -6.97
CA SER A 181 11.98 -5.33 -7.91
C SER A 181 10.71 -5.85 -8.55
N SER A 182 10.73 -6.12 -9.85
CA SER A 182 9.63 -6.81 -10.54
C SER A 182 9.44 -8.27 -10.11
N LYS A 183 10.36 -8.80 -9.28
CA LYS A 183 10.29 -10.15 -8.71
C LYS A 183 9.74 -10.18 -7.29
N ASP A 184 9.66 -9.03 -6.62
CA ASP A 184 9.18 -8.96 -5.25
C ASP A 184 7.66 -9.12 -5.20
N GLY A 185 7.17 -9.71 -4.11
CA GLY A 185 5.75 -9.67 -3.79
C GLY A 185 5.31 -8.23 -3.48
N TYR A 186 4.02 -7.96 -3.70
CA TYR A 186 3.40 -6.68 -3.34
C TYR A 186 2.17 -6.94 -2.49
N MET A 187 1.91 -6.08 -1.52
CA MET A 187 0.63 -6.05 -0.83
C MET A 187 -0.50 -5.67 -1.79
N SER A 188 -1.60 -6.40 -1.68
CA SER A 188 -2.82 -6.14 -2.44
C SER A 188 -3.46 -4.81 -2.05
N GLN A 189 -4.20 -4.22 -3.00
CA GLN A 189 -4.98 -2.99 -2.78
C GLN A 189 -5.93 -3.13 -1.58
N GLY A 190 -6.53 -4.31 -1.38
CA GLY A 190 -7.41 -4.58 -0.24
C GLY A 190 -6.69 -4.47 1.10
N ALA A 191 -5.47 -5.02 1.19
CA ALA A 191 -4.68 -4.96 2.42
C ALA A 191 -4.23 -3.53 2.75
N LEU A 192 -3.83 -2.74 1.73
CA LEU A 192 -3.52 -1.32 1.89
C LEU A 192 -4.75 -0.50 2.30
N LYS A 193 -5.91 -0.77 1.70
CA LYS A 193 -7.17 -0.11 2.06
C LYS A 193 -7.55 -0.39 3.51
N ASN A 194 -7.34 -1.62 3.99
CA ASN A 194 -7.56 -1.98 5.38
C ASN A 194 -6.61 -1.22 6.31
N TYR A 195 -5.33 -1.10 5.95
CA TYR A 195 -4.34 -0.32 6.70
C TYR A 195 -4.71 1.16 6.81
N ARG A 196 -5.35 1.73 5.77
CA ARG A 196 -5.85 3.10 5.74
C ARG A 196 -7.16 3.30 6.50
N ASN A 197 -8.00 2.27 6.59
CA ASN A 197 -9.31 2.40 7.22
C ASN A 197 -9.18 2.59 8.75
N ASN A 198 -10.06 3.42 9.31
CA ASN A 198 -10.16 3.72 10.75
C ASN A 198 -10.46 2.51 11.66
N ALA A 199 -10.64 1.32 11.09
CA ALA A 199 -10.90 0.09 11.83
C ALA A 199 -9.66 -0.43 12.57
N TYR A 200 -8.45 0.05 12.22
CA TYR A 200 -7.20 -0.36 12.85
C TYR A 200 -6.47 0.85 13.43
N ALA A 201 -6.14 0.75 14.72
CA ALA A 201 -5.29 1.67 15.46
C ALA A 201 -4.23 0.82 16.18
N PRO A 202 -3.02 1.34 16.45
CA PRO A 202 -2.03 0.60 17.23
C PRO A 202 -2.62 0.04 18.54
N VAL A 203 -2.44 -1.27 18.83
CA VAL A 203 -2.79 -1.80 20.14
C VAL A 203 -1.82 -1.25 21.19
N SER A 204 -2.35 -0.42 22.08
CA SER A 204 -1.60 0.13 23.21
C SER A 204 -1.84 -0.65 24.50
N ILE A 205 -0.80 -0.86 25.32
CA ILE A 205 -0.94 -0.99 26.77
C ILE A 205 -0.97 0.43 27.38
N SER A 206 -2.06 1.18 27.24
CA SER A 206 -2.15 2.51 27.91
C SER A 206 -3.04 2.37 29.13
N SER A 207 -2.44 2.47 30.32
CA SER A 207 -3.15 2.72 31.58
C SER A 207 -3.66 4.17 31.71
N MET A 208 -3.76 4.94 30.60
CA MET A 208 -4.02 6.38 30.59
C MET A 208 -3.02 7.24 31.40
N GLN A 209 -2.00 6.65 32.02
CA GLN A 209 -0.90 7.38 32.64
C GLN A 209 0.02 7.90 31.55
N LEU A 210 0.45 9.16 31.69
CA LEU A 210 1.49 9.79 30.87
C LEU A 210 2.70 8.85 30.79
N ARG A 211 2.87 8.16 29.67
CA ARG A 211 4.09 7.39 29.38
C ARG A 211 5.26 8.38 29.27
N THR A 212 6.28 8.20 30.09
CA THR A 212 7.58 8.89 29.94
C THR A 212 8.55 8.11 29.05
N LEU A 213 8.24 6.84 28.74
CA LEU A 213 9.09 5.90 28.00
C LEU A 213 8.24 5.11 26.99
N GLY A 214 8.84 4.70 25.86
CA GLY A 214 8.20 3.94 24.78
C GLY A 214 7.61 4.78 23.64
N PRO A 215 7.16 4.13 22.53
CA PRO A 215 6.54 4.84 21.42
C PRO A 215 5.24 5.54 21.84
N ARG A 216 5.07 6.79 21.41
CA ARG A 216 3.77 7.46 21.43
C ARG A 216 3.01 7.05 20.18
N GLU A 217 2.08 6.12 20.37
CA GLU A 217 1.28 5.54 19.29
C GLU A 217 0.30 6.58 18.73
N PRO A 218 0.19 6.72 17.39
CA PRO A 218 -0.83 7.56 16.77
C PRO A 218 -2.23 6.95 16.91
N GLN A 219 -3.26 7.76 16.67
CA GLN A 219 -4.65 7.28 16.64
C GLN A 219 -4.94 6.36 15.46
N LYS A 220 -4.13 6.42 14.40
CA LYS A 220 -4.29 5.64 13.16
C LYS A 220 -2.94 5.09 12.73
N LEU A 221 -2.94 3.89 12.15
CA LEU A 221 -1.73 3.30 11.56
C LEU A 221 -1.21 4.11 10.37
N LEU A 222 -2.13 4.69 9.60
CA LEU A 222 -1.86 5.59 8.50
C LEU A 222 -2.58 6.92 8.74
N PRO A 223 -1.86 8.03 8.99
CA PRO A 223 -2.45 9.36 9.09
C PRO A 223 -3.21 9.75 7.82
N ASP A 224 -4.35 10.40 7.92
CA ASP A 224 -5.11 10.94 6.78
C ASP A 224 -5.71 12.31 7.14
N PHE A 225 -4.98 13.07 7.97
CA PHE A 225 -5.47 14.29 8.59
C PHE A 225 -5.54 15.47 7.61
N THR A 226 -4.75 15.42 6.54
CA THR A 226 -4.72 16.46 5.51
C THR A 226 -5.10 15.90 4.12
N PRO A 227 -5.59 16.74 3.19
CA PRO A 227 -5.79 16.32 1.81
C PRO A 227 -4.51 15.82 1.12
N ALA A 228 -3.35 16.36 1.49
CA ALA A 228 -2.06 15.91 0.99
C ALA A 228 -1.73 14.50 1.49
N ASP A 229 -2.07 14.17 2.73
CA ASP A 229 -1.94 12.82 3.28
C ASP A 229 -2.77 11.84 2.46
N VAL A 230 -4.06 12.16 2.27
CA VAL A 230 -4.99 11.34 1.50
C VAL A 230 -4.49 11.13 0.06
N ALA A 231 -3.98 12.18 -0.58
CA ALA A 231 -3.42 12.11 -1.92
C ALA A 231 -2.15 11.25 -1.98
N LEU A 232 -1.20 11.46 -1.06
CA LEU A 232 0.06 10.72 -0.97
C LEU A 232 -0.20 9.22 -0.83
N TYR A 233 -1.08 8.80 0.08
CA TYR A 233 -1.40 7.38 0.26
C TYR A 233 -2.28 6.83 -0.87
N GLY A 234 -3.11 7.66 -1.49
CA GLY A 234 -3.94 7.29 -2.63
C GLY A 234 -3.10 6.97 -3.88
N SER A 235 -2.18 7.87 -4.22
CA SER A 235 -1.32 7.78 -5.41
C SER A 235 -0.07 6.91 -5.17
N GLY A 236 0.50 6.96 -3.97
CA GLY A 236 1.73 6.26 -3.60
C GLY A 236 1.55 4.80 -3.19
N GLN A 237 0.40 4.17 -3.46
CA GLN A 237 0.11 2.79 -3.03
C GLN A 237 1.21 1.79 -3.42
N HIS A 238 1.84 1.97 -4.58
CA HIS A 238 2.93 1.12 -5.03
C HIS A 238 4.19 1.23 -4.15
N LEU A 239 4.55 2.45 -3.71
CA LEU A 239 5.66 2.68 -2.78
C LEU A 239 5.36 2.10 -1.40
N PHE A 240 4.16 2.34 -0.85
CA PHE A 240 3.78 1.77 0.44
C PHE A 240 3.68 0.23 0.39
N SER A 241 3.12 -0.31 -0.69
CA SER A 241 3.07 -1.76 -0.93
C SER A 241 4.46 -2.40 -0.95
N SER A 242 5.39 -1.78 -1.69
CA SER A 242 6.78 -2.22 -1.75
C SER A 242 7.47 -2.09 -0.39
N LEU A 243 7.27 -0.97 0.31
CA LEU A 243 7.80 -0.76 1.64
C LEU A 243 7.37 -1.88 2.61
N PHE A 244 6.08 -2.18 2.69
CA PHE A 244 5.62 -3.27 3.55
C PHE A 244 6.22 -4.62 3.16
N SER A 245 6.29 -4.90 1.86
CA SER A 245 6.85 -6.16 1.36
C SER A 245 8.33 -6.30 1.68
N GLN A 246 9.11 -5.23 1.50
CA GLN A 246 10.53 -5.19 1.86
C GLN A 246 10.77 -5.28 3.37
N LEU A 247 9.85 -4.79 4.20
CA LEU A 247 9.89 -4.98 5.65
C LEU A 247 9.49 -6.41 6.08
N GLY A 248 8.90 -7.21 5.19
CA GLY A 248 8.28 -8.49 5.54
C GLY A 248 6.96 -8.35 6.31
N PHE A 249 6.29 -7.20 6.20
CA PHE A 249 5.07 -6.89 6.92
C PHE A 249 3.84 -7.35 6.13
N GLN A 250 3.06 -8.27 6.68
CA GLN A 250 1.86 -8.82 6.01
C GLN A 250 0.59 -7.99 6.23
N GLY A 251 0.63 -7.04 7.17
CA GLY A 251 -0.48 -6.14 7.43
C GLY A 251 -1.32 -6.49 8.66
N PRO A 252 -2.28 -5.62 9.00
CA PRO A 252 -3.17 -5.77 10.14
C PRO A 252 -4.27 -6.81 9.91
N VAL A 253 -4.38 -7.37 8.70
CA VAL A 253 -5.28 -8.49 8.40
C VAL A 253 -4.92 -9.70 9.27
N ASP A 254 -3.64 -9.91 9.54
CA ASP A 254 -3.14 -10.94 10.45
C ASP A 254 -3.05 -10.46 11.91
N GLY A 255 -3.63 -9.28 12.20
CA GLY A 255 -3.62 -8.67 13.54
C GLY A 255 -2.31 -7.96 13.90
N ASP A 256 -1.33 -7.86 12.99
CA ASP A 256 -0.08 -7.15 13.26
C ASP A 256 -0.26 -5.63 13.10
N GLN A 257 -0.16 -4.92 14.21
CA GLN A 257 -0.30 -3.45 14.29
C GLN A 257 1.00 -2.78 14.76
N ARG A 258 2.13 -3.47 14.64
CA ARG A 258 3.44 -3.02 15.15
C ARG A 258 4.13 -2.00 14.23
N LEU A 259 3.59 -1.74 13.04
CA LEU A 259 4.06 -0.74 12.10
C LEU A 259 3.02 0.39 11.99
N TRP A 260 3.44 1.66 12.08
CA TRP A 260 2.60 2.83 11.82
C TRP A 260 3.40 3.98 11.21
N PHE A 261 2.70 4.98 10.70
CA PHE A 261 3.27 6.21 10.15
C PHE A 261 2.97 7.40 11.06
N VAL A 262 3.95 8.30 11.18
CA VAL A 262 3.89 9.50 12.03
C VAL A 262 4.11 10.72 11.15
N ASN A 263 3.34 11.80 11.37
CA ASN A 263 3.54 13.15 10.85
C ASN A 263 4.18 13.22 9.46
N LEU A 264 3.37 13.35 8.42
CA LEU A 264 3.87 13.53 7.06
C LEU A 264 4.59 14.88 6.92
N ALA A 265 5.70 14.88 6.20
CA ALA A 265 6.34 16.11 5.76
C ALA A 265 5.34 16.97 4.98
N SER A 266 5.38 18.29 5.18
CA SER A 266 4.80 19.21 4.20
C SER A 266 5.64 19.12 2.93
N ALA A 267 5.02 18.89 1.76
CA ALA A 267 5.71 18.96 0.48
C ALA A 267 6.69 20.16 0.45
N ALA A 268 7.96 19.90 0.15
CA ALA A 268 8.92 20.97 -0.08
C ALA A 268 8.39 21.80 -1.27
N LYS A 269 8.25 23.12 -1.05
CA LYS A 269 7.81 24.09 -2.07
C LYS A 269 8.88 24.29 -3.13
#